data_AF-N2BVU6-F1
#
_entry.id   AF-N2BVU6-F1
#
_cell.length_a   1.000
_cell.length_b   1.000
_cell.length_c   1.000
_cell.angle_alpha   90.00
_cell.angle_beta   90.00
_cell.angle_gamma   90.00
#
_symmetry.space_group_name_H-M   'P 1'
#
loop_
_entity.id
_entity.type
_entity.pdbx_description
1 polymer ?
#
loop_
_entity_poly.entity_id
_entity_poly.type
_entity_poly.pdbx_seq_one_letter_code
_entity_poly.pdbx_strand_id
1 'polypeptide(L)' 'MDWKLTVWSTSSDGPGLHYSKERVEHFATKDDVVAFIKDRYLAAKVTWFDDKKRCSVVIKG' A
#
# COMPACT_ATOMS: atom_id res chain seq x y z
N MET A 1 9.29 -16.86 1.75
CA MET A 1 9.57 -15.69 0.87
C MET A 1 8.25 -15.00 0.70
N ASP A 2 8.09 -13.91 1.44
CA ASP A 2 6.78 -13.41 1.84
C ASP A 2 6.50 -12.11 1.08
N TRP A 3 5.24 -11.86 0.77
CA TRP A 3 4.78 -10.65 0.11
C TRP A 3 4.90 -9.44 1.02
N LYS A 4 5.45 -8.34 0.51
CA LYS A 4 5.63 -7.11 1.27
C LYS A 4 4.68 -6.02 0.77
N LEU A 5 3.75 -5.59 1.62
CA LEU A 5 2.89 -4.44 1.40
C LEU A 5 3.49 -3.19 2.02
N THR A 6 3.58 -2.09 1.29
CA THR A 6 3.90 -0.75 1.82
C THR A 6 2.69 0.15 1.66
N VAL A 7 2.20 0.69 2.77
CA VAL A 7 1.08 1.63 2.80
C VAL A 7 1.63 3.05 2.83
N TRP A 8 1.14 3.87 1.93
CA TRP A 8 1.46 5.28 1.80
C TRP A 8 0.18 6.10 2.02
N SER A 9 0.26 7.20 2.77
CA SER A 9 -0.79 8.20 2.86
C SER A 9 -0.44 9.39 1.96
N THR A 10 -1.46 10.11 1.51
CA THR A 10 -1.27 11.43 0.88
C THR A 10 -1.82 12.52 1.77
N SER A 11 -1.04 13.59 1.97
CA SER A 11 -1.53 14.84 2.60
C SER A 11 -1.46 16.02 1.62
N SER A 12 -2.38 16.96 1.80
CA SER A 12 -2.49 18.19 1.00
C SER A 12 -2.52 19.44 1.87
N ASP A 13 -1.78 19.44 2.98
CA ASP A 13 -1.70 20.57 3.92
C ASP A 13 -0.88 21.76 3.40
N GLY A 14 -0.59 21.82 2.10
CA GLY A 14 0.18 22.88 1.45
C GLY A 14 0.26 22.72 -0.07
N PRO A 15 1.04 23.57 -0.77
CA PRO A 15 1.22 23.44 -2.22
C PRO A 15 1.97 22.14 -2.54
N GLY A 16 1.24 21.17 -3.08
CA GLY A 16 1.79 19.89 -3.56
C GLY A 16 1.19 18.67 -2.86
N LEU A 17 1.32 17.53 -3.52
CA LEU A 17 0.89 16.24 -2.97
C LEU A 17 2.08 15.59 -2.27
N HIS A 18 2.01 15.46 -0.95
CA HIS A 18 3.03 14.80 -0.16
C HIS A 18 2.64 13.35 0.08
N TYR A 19 3.60 12.44 -0.11
CA TYR A 19 3.41 11.02 0.18
C TYR A 19 4.22 10.65 1.42
N SER A 20 3.55 10.09 2.42
CA SER A 20 4.18 9.62 3.65
C SER A 20 4.05 8.12 3.76
N LYS A 21 5.12 7.43 4.16
CA LYS A 21 5.08 5.99 4.40
C LYS A 21 4.50 5.74 5.79
N GLU A 22 3.31 5.18 5.83
CA GLU A 22 2.60 4.91 7.09
C GLU A 22 3.11 3.61 7.72
N ARG A 23 3.15 2.54 6.93
CA ARG A 23 3.47 1.20 7.44
C ARG A 23 3.92 0.24 6.36
N VAL A 24 4.50 -0.86 6.83
CA VAL A 24 4.93 -1.99 6.02
C VAL A 24 4.39 -3.26 6.66
N GLU A 25 3.72 -4.09 5.89
CA GLU A 25 3.19 -5.38 6.32
C GLU A 25 3.75 -6.52 5.45
N HIS A 26 3.83 -7.71 6.03
CA HIS A 26 4.31 -8.91 5.36
C HIS A 26 3.23 -9.99 5.39
N PHE A 27 3.05 -10.66 4.26
CA PHE A 27 1.99 -11.63 4.02
C PHE A 27 2.58 -12.89 3.38
N ALA A 28 2.00 -14.05 3.64
CA ALA A 28 2.47 -15.29 3.05
C ALA A 28 2.19 -15.33 1.53
N THR A 29 1.02 -14.83 1.11
CA THR A 29 0.55 -14.91 -0.28
C THR A 29 0.13 -13.55 -0.84
N LYS A 30 0.00 -13.47 -2.17
CA LYS A 30 -0.53 -12.28 -2.85
C LYS A 30 -2.00 -12.05 -2.52
N ASP A 31 -2.77 -13.14 -2.41
CA ASP A 31 -4.20 -13.10 -2.12
C ASP A 31 -4.47 -12.50 -0.74
N ASP A 32 -3.64 -12.80 0.26
CA ASP A 32 -3.73 -12.18 1.58
C ASP A 32 -3.54 -10.65 1.50
N VAL A 33 -2.59 -10.18 0.68
CA VAL A 33 -2.38 -8.74 0.45
C VAL A 33 -3.62 -8.13 -0.18
N VAL A 34 -4.22 -8.78 -1.19
CA VAL A 34 -5.42 -8.30 -1.87
C VAL A 34 -6.60 -8.23 -0.90
N ALA A 35 -6.82 -9.29 -0.11
CA ALA A 35 -7.88 -9.35 0.89
C ALA A 35 -7.71 -8.25 1.94
N PHE A 36 -6.48 -8.06 2.44
CA PHE A 36 -6.17 -7.02 3.42
C PHE A 36 -6.42 -5.61 2.89
N ILE A 37 -5.97 -5.30 1.67
CA ILE A 37 -6.21 -3.98 1.07
C ILE A 37 -7.71 -3.72 0.92
N LYS A 38 -8.48 -4.71 0.44
CA LYS A 38 -9.93 -4.58 0.24
C LYS A 38 -10.70 -4.40 1.56
N ASP A 39 -10.27 -5.08 2.62
CA ASP A 39 -10.90 -5.01 3.96
C ASP A 39 -10.58 -3.69 4.67
N ARG A 40 -9.32 -3.24 4.62
CA ARG A 40 -8.82 -2.15 5.47
C ARG A 40 -8.75 -0.79 4.83
N TYR A 41 -8.67 -0.71 3.50
CA TYR A 41 -8.34 0.54 2.83
C TYR A 41 -9.23 0.83 1.63
N LEU A 42 -9.74 2.06 1.56
CA LEU A 42 -10.24 2.63 0.32
C LEU A 42 -9.05 3.18 -0.49
N ALA A 43 -8.31 2.28 -1.12
CA ALA A 43 -7.07 2.61 -1.83
C ALA A 43 -7.32 3.58 -3.01
N ALA A 44 -6.60 4.69 -3.02
CA ALA A 44 -6.55 5.60 -4.16
C ALA A 44 -5.71 5.02 -5.30
N LYS A 45 -4.68 4.25 -4.97
CA LYS A 45 -3.80 3.59 -5.95
C LYS A 45 -3.20 2.32 -5.37
N VAL A 46 -3.12 1.27 -6.18
CA VAL A 46 -2.42 0.03 -5.86
C VAL A 46 -1.43 -0.28 -6.98
N THR A 47 -0.17 -0.51 -6.62
CA THR A 47 0.91 -0.85 -7.57
C THR A 47 1.56 -2.16 -7.14
N TRP A 48 1.60 -3.13 -8.06
CA TRP A 48 2.19 -4.45 -7.84
C TRP A 48 3.56 -4.57 -8.50
N PHE A 49 4.48 -5.22 -7.81
CA PHE A 49 5.81 -5.59 -8.29
C PHE A 49 5.98 -7.10 -8.05
N ASP A 50 5.38 -7.89 -8.93
CA ASP A 50 5.30 -9.35 -8.81
C ASP A 50 6.69 -10.01 -8.78
N ASP A 51 7.62 -9.51 -9.58
CA ASP A 51 9.02 -9.94 -9.64
C ASP A 51 9.72 -9.84 -8.27
N LYS A 52 9.31 -8.86 -7.45
CA LYS A 52 9.88 -8.59 -6.13
C LYS A 52 8.98 -9.03 -4.98
N LYS A 53 7.82 -9.66 -5.26
CA LYS A 53 6.76 -9.96 -4.28
C LYS A 53 6.42 -8.75 -3.42
N ARG A 54 6.25 -7.58 -4.05
CA ARG A 54 5.95 -6.30 -3.37
C ARG A 54 4.66 -5.69 -3.87
N CYS A 55 3.98 -5.00 -2.98
CA CYS A 55 2.82 -4.17 -3.27
C CYS A 55 2.98 -2.83 -2.57
N SER A 56 2.65 -1.74 -3.27
CA SER A 56 2.52 -0.41 -2.70
C SER A 56 1.08 0.04 -2.85
N VAL A 57 0.46 0.44 -1.73
CA VAL A 57 -0.88 1.02 -1.72
C VAL A 57 -0.81 2.46 -1.25
N VAL A 58 -1.55 3.34 -1.92
CA VAL A 58 -1.74 4.72 -1.51
C VAL A 58 -3.17 4.88 -0.99
N ILE A 59 -3.30 5.35 0.24
CA ILE A 59 -4.56 5.71 0.89
C ILE A 59 -4.67 7.24 0.96
N LYS A 60 -5.90 7.77 0.90
CA LYS A 60 -6.11 9.18 1.21
C LYS A 60 -5.95 9.36 2.72
N GLY A 61 -5.03 10.26 3.11
CA GLY A 61 -4.90 10.72 4.48
C GLY A 61 -5.98 11.71 4.85
#